data_AF-A0A7X8C8S7-F1
#
_entry.id   AF-A0A7X8C8S7-F1
#
_cell.length_a   1.000
_cell.length_b   1.000
_cell.length_c   1.000
_cell.angle_alpha   90.00
_cell.angle_beta   90.00
_cell.angle_gamma   90.00
#
_symmetry.space_group_name_H-M   'P 1'
#
loop_
_entity.id
_entity.type
_entity.pdbx_description
1 polymer ?
#
loop_
_entity_poly.entity_id
_entity_poly.type
_entity_poly.pdbx_seq_one_letter_code
_entity_poly.pdbx_strand_id
1 'polypeptide(L)'
;FGNGTVKTDSLYRVSRVPMVVAFATLMPGPKMLWQFEEMGYDYSIESNGGRTNPKPHAWGWLNLPHRKAAADACAKIISLRKLYPNAFLNGNYSLQVAYSDWSQGKRIALSHADLNMVVLGNFQSDASITANPSFQSTGTWYNLLTDEALNVSNTNMTLNMQPGQLLIFTDRKVDFLNENREISYNVSDYVYPTLTSGKLFVSSTGNIQSIRIYNLQGSLLKQQNTDIKEIDLSMLKKGFYLVELETANGKSAHKIIKE
;
A
#
# COMPACT_ATOMS: atom_id res chain seq x y z
N PHE A 1 -22.57 -13.63 10.02
CA PHE A 1 -23.40 -12.60 10.68
C PHE A 1 -23.60 -11.42 9.73
N GLY A 2 -24.54 -10.52 10.00
CA GLY A 2 -24.82 -9.34 9.17
C GLY A 2 -26.26 -9.24 8.68
N ASN A 3 -26.59 -8.12 8.05
CA ASN A 3 -27.90 -7.84 7.44
C ASN A 3 -27.83 -7.96 5.90
N GLY A 4 -28.92 -8.41 5.27
CA GLY A 4 -29.04 -8.52 3.81
C GLY A 4 -27.89 -9.30 3.15
N THR A 5 -27.40 -8.79 2.01
CA THR A 5 -26.35 -9.39 1.18
C THR A 5 -25.05 -9.67 1.94
N VAL A 6 -24.74 -8.88 2.98
CA VAL A 6 -23.57 -9.13 3.86
C VAL A 6 -23.66 -10.52 4.49
N LYS A 7 -24.86 -11.00 4.84
CA LYS A 7 -25.02 -12.29 5.49
C LYS A 7 -24.79 -13.46 4.52
N THR A 8 -25.16 -13.31 3.26
CA THR A 8 -25.29 -14.42 2.31
C THR A 8 -24.18 -14.50 1.28
N ASP A 9 -23.50 -13.40 0.97
CA ASP A 9 -22.49 -13.33 -0.11
C ASP A 9 -21.09 -13.03 0.45
N SER A 10 -20.16 -13.96 0.27
CA SER A 10 -18.77 -13.79 0.71
C SER A 10 -17.99 -12.78 -0.13
N LEU A 11 -18.25 -12.67 -1.43
CA LEU A 11 -17.60 -11.69 -2.30
C LEU A 11 -17.99 -10.28 -1.87
N TYR A 12 -19.28 -10.07 -1.60
CA TYR A 12 -19.79 -8.80 -1.09
C TYR A 12 -19.24 -8.48 0.31
N ARG A 13 -19.07 -9.48 1.18
CA ARG A 13 -18.39 -9.25 2.48
C ARG A 13 -16.94 -8.81 2.30
N VAL A 14 -16.18 -9.53 1.48
CA VAL A 14 -14.75 -9.26 1.28
C VAL A 14 -14.53 -7.90 0.61
N SER A 15 -15.41 -7.47 -0.31
CA SER A 15 -15.30 -6.15 -0.93
C SER A 15 -15.41 -4.98 0.06
N ARG A 16 -15.98 -5.22 1.26
CA ARG A 16 -16.12 -4.22 2.33
C ARG A 16 -14.95 -4.20 3.31
N VAL A 17 -14.02 -5.15 3.23
CA VAL A 17 -12.83 -5.22 4.09
C VAL A 17 -12.00 -3.93 4.01
N PRO A 18 -11.68 -3.38 2.82
CA PRO A 18 -10.92 -2.13 2.73
C PRO A 18 -11.60 -0.96 3.43
N MET A 19 -12.94 -0.90 3.46
CA MET A 19 -13.67 0.14 4.18
C MET A 19 -13.45 0.03 5.70
N VAL A 20 -13.57 -1.18 6.25
CA VAL A 20 -13.32 -1.40 7.68
C VAL A 20 -11.88 -1.07 8.03
N VAL A 21 -10.91 -1.51 7.21
CA VAL A 21 -9.49 -1.21 7.40
C VAL A 21 -9.21 0.29 7.27
N ALA A 22 -9.82 1.01 6.34
CA ALA A 22 -9.69 2.46 6.23
C ALA A 22 -10.14 3.18 7.51
N PHE A 23 -11.33 2.85 8.02
CA PHE A 23 -11.85 3.47 9.23
C PHE A 23 -11.12 3.03 10.50
N ALA A 24 -10.60 1.80 10.54
CA ALA A 24 -9.75 1.35 11.62
C ALA A 24 -8.40 2.10 11.58
N THR A 25 -7.74 2.13 10.43
CA THR A 25 -6.32 2.53 10.33
C THR A 25 -6.12 4.01 10.09
N LEU A 26 -6.98 4.74 9.39
CA LEU A 26 -6.75 6.15 9.04
C LEU A 26 -7.16 7.14 10.14
N MET A 27 -7.79 6.68 11.22
CA MET A 27 -8.06 7.47 12.43
C MET A 27 -6.77 7.78 13.24
N PRO A 28 -6.76 8.79 14.13
CA PRO A 28 -5.61 9.09 14.98
C PRO A 28 -5.31 7.97 15.99
N GLY A 29 -4.04 7.85 16.43
CA GLY A 29 -3.58 6.89 17.44
C GLY A 29 -2.96 5.59 16.89
N PRO A 30 -2.51 4.67 17.77
CA PRO A 30 -1.95 3.38 17.39
C PRO A 30 -3.00 2.49 16.73
N LYS A 31 -2.54 1.57 15.86
CA LYS A 31 -3.39 0.71 15.03
C LYS A 31 -2.91 -0.73 15.08
N MET A 32 -3.85 -1.65 15.12
CA MET A 32 -3.62 -3.09 15.08
C MET A 32 -4.57 -3.68 14.05
N LEU A 33 -4.06 -4.59 13.23
CA LEU A 33 -4.86 -5.50 12.43
C LEU A 33 -4.59 -6.91 12.95
N TRP A 34 -5.63 -7.73 12.99
CA TRP A 34 -5.44 -9.14 13.25
C TRP A 34 -4.88 -9.85 12.02
N GLN A 35 -4.22 -10.99 12.23
CA GLN A 35 -3.61 -11.74 11.14
C GLN A 35 -4.64 -12.06 10.04
N PHE A 36 -4.30 -11.71 8.79
CA PHE A 36 -5.11 -11.94 7.58
C PHE A 36 -6.43 -11.14 7.51
N GLU A 37 -6.62 -10.14 8.37
CA GLU A 37 -7.80 -9.27 8.33
C GLU A 37 -7.93 -8.54 6.98
N GLU A 38 -6.81 -8.16 6.36
CA GLU A 38 -6.71 -7.45 5.08
C GLU A 38 -7.30 -8.23 3.88
N MET A 39 -7.40 -9.55 4.00
CA MET A 39 -7.98 -10.44 2.98
C MET A 39 -9.35 -11.00 3.40
N GLY A 40 -9.94 -10.50 4.49
CA GLY A 40 -11.24 -10.89 4.99
C GLY A 40 -11.25 -12.25 5.69
N TYR A 41 -10.34 -12.49 6.63
CA TYR A 41 -10.28 -13.70 7.45
C TYR A 41 -11.64 -14.09 8.03
N ASP A 42 -12.22 -15.20 7.56
CA ASP A 42 -13.59 -15.61 7.88
C ASP A 42 -13.68 -16.87 8.77
N TYR A 43 -12.55 -17.39 9.23
CA TYR A 43 -12.55 -18.39 10.30
C TYR A 43 -13.04 -17.76 11.60
N SER A 44 -14.02 -18.41 12.23
CA SER A 44 -14.57 -17.97 13.51
C SER A 44 -13.50 -18.03 14.61
N ILE A 45 -13.60 -17.12 15.57
CA ILE A 45 -12.82 -17.21 16.82
C ILE A 45 -13.04 -18.54 17.54
N GLU A 46 -14.22 -19.15 17.38
CA GLU A 46 -14.56 -20.46 17.96
C GLU A 46 -14.14 -21.66 17.09
N SER A 47 -13.54 -21.43 15.91
CA SER A 47 -13.06 -22.51 15.04
C SER A 47 -11.98 -23.36 15.70
N ASN A 48 -11.87 -24.62 15.26
CA ASN A 48 -10.88 -25.60 15.71
C ASN A 48 -10.92 -25.91 17.22
N GLY A 49 -12.09 -25.81 17.85
CA GLY A 49 -12.29 -26.21 19.25
C GLY A 49 -12.12 -25.08 20.27
N GLY A 50 -12.09 -23.81 19.84
CA GLY A 50 -12.25 -22.66 20.73
C GLY A 50 -11.30 -21.49 20.48
N ARG A 51 -11.49 -20.43 21.26
CA ARG A 51 -10.83 -19.12 21.14
C ARG A 51 -9.30 -19.17 21.15
N THR A 52 -8.72 -20.06 21.93
CA THR A 52 -7.27 -20.19 22.11
C THR A 52 -6.62 -21.15 21.12
N ASN A 53 -7.41 -21.83 20.29
CA ASN A 53 -6.90 -22.87 19.41
C ASN A 53 -6.31 -22.26 18.13
N PRO A 54 -5.19 -22.82 17.61
CA PRO A 54 -4.59 -22.35 16.36
C PRO A 54 -5.59 -22.33 15.21
N LYS A 55 -5.62 -21.22 14.47
CA LYS A 55 -6.47 -21.04 13.31
C LYS A 55 -5.67 -21.27 12.01
N PRO A 56 -6.29 -21.77 10.93
CA PRO A 56 -5.55 -22.11 9.70
C PRO A 56 -4.91 -20.87 9.06
N HIS A 57 -3.73 -21.02 8.46
CA HIS A 57 -3.13 -19.91 7.72
C HIS A 57 -3.92 -19.60 6.44
N ALA A 58 -4.04 -18.32 6.07
CA ALA A 58 -4.79 -17.90 4.88
C ALA A 58 -3.91 -17.54 3.67
N TRP A 59 -2.61 -17.85 3.67
CA TRP A 59 -1.71 -17.44 2.57
C TRP A 59 -2.19 -17.85 1.17
N GLY A 60 -2.80 -19.03 1.02
CA GLY A 60 -3.36 -19.49 -0.25
C GLY A 60 -4.52 -18.64 -0.78
N TRP A 61 -5.13 -17.78 0.05
CA TRP A 61 -6.21 -16.89 -0.34
C TRP A 61 -5.75 -15.72 -1.19
N LEU A 62 -4.45 -15.42 -1.21
CA LEU A 62 -3.89 -14.45 -2.17
C LEU A 62 -4.00 -14.94 -3.63
N ASN A 63 -4.26 -16.23 -3.85
CA ASN A 63 -4.60 -16.76 -5.18
C ASN A 63 -6.06 -16.49 -5.58
N LEU A 64 -6.91 -16.02 -4.66
CA LEU A 64 -8.30 -15.66 -4.94
C LEU A 64 -8.37 -14.18 -5.31
N PRO A 65 -8.78 -13.83 -6.55
CA PRO A 65 -8.69 -12.45 -7.04
C PRO A 65 -9.38 -11.40 -6.15
N HIS A 66 -10.57 -11.71 -5.62
CA HIS A 66 -11.32 -10.79 -4.76
C HIS A 66 -10.65 -10.53 -3.40
N ARG A 67 -9.98 -11.54 -2.82
CA ARG A 67 -9.24 -11.39 -1.55
C ARG A 67 -7.90 -10.71 -1.76
N LYS A 68 -7.23 -10.99 -2.87
CA LYS A 68 -6.03 -10.27 -3.29
C LYS A 68 -6.34 -8.78 -3.52
N ALA A 69 -7.43 -8.46 -4.21
CA ALA A 69 -7.87 -7.08 -4.41
C ALA A 69 -8.16 -6.36 -3.09
N ALA A 70 -8.79 -7.04 -2.12
CA ALA A 70 -9.00 -6.49 -0.78
C ALA A 70 -7.68 -6.21 -0.06
N ALA A 71 -6.74 -7.16 -0.10
CA ALA A 71 -5.42 -7.01 0.51
C ALA A 71 -4.61 -5.87 -0.14
N ASP A 72 -4.62 -5.76 -1.47
CA ASP A 72 -3.94 -4.69 -2.20
C ASP A 72 -4.53 -3.31 -1.86
N ALA A 73 -5.85 -3.20 -1.76
CA ALA A 73 -6.52 -1.97 -1.34
C ALA A 73 -6.15 -1.61 0.11
N CYS A 74 -6.15 -2.58 1.02
CA CYS A 74 -5.71 -2.40 2.40
C CYS A 74 -4.24 -1.94 2.47
N ALA A 75 -3.37 -2.52 1.65
CA ALA A 75 -1.97 -2.10 1.56
C ALA A 75 -1.85 -0.64 1.14
N LYS A 76 -2.53 -0.21 0.07
CA LYS A 76 -2.59 1.21 -0.34
C LYS A 76 -3.05 2.13 0.81
N ILE A 77 -4.13 1.74 1.49
CA ILE A 77 -4.69 2.49 2.63
C ILE A 77 -3.65 2.66 3.75
N ILE A 78 -2.98 1.58 4.15
CA ILE A 78 -2.01 1.61 5.26
C ILE A 78 -0.74 2.35 4.83
N SER A 79 -0.27 2.16 3.60
CA SER A 79 0.92 2.81 3.07
C SER A 79 0.77 4.33 3.02
N LEU A 80 -0.45 4.87 2.88
CA LEU A 80 -0.69 6.31 3.01
C LEU A 80 -0.17 6.88 4.34
N ARG A 81 -0.34 6.13 5.45
CA ARG A 81 0.20 6.54 6.76
C ARG A 81 1.71 6.55 6.80
N LYS A 82 2.33 5.57 6.15
CA LYS A 82 3.80 5.43 6.09
C LYS A 82 4.44 6.49 5.20
N LEU A 83 3.75 6.88 4.13
CA LEU A 83 4.22 7.90 3.18
C LEU A 83 4.07 9.33 3.73
N TYR A 84 3.07 9.59 4.57
CA TYR A 84 2.81 10.92 5.14
C TYR A 84 2.79 10.91 6.68
N PRO A 85 3.85 10.42 7.36
CA PRO A 85 3.81 10.19 8.80
C PRO A 85 3.51 11.46 9.60
N ASN A 86 4.03 12.61 9.19
CA ASN A 86 3.79 13.90 9.84
C ASN A 86 2.31 14.31 9.80
N ALA A 87 1.62 14.09 8.66
CA ALA A 87 0.20 14.39 8.57
C ALA A 87 -0.61 13.53 9.54
N PHE A 88 -0.30 12.24 9.67
CA PHE A 88 -1.03 11.35 10.56
C PHE A 88 -0.65 11.49 12.05
N LEU A 89 0.53 12.03 12.36
CA LEU A 89 0.96 12.27 13.74
C LEU A 89 0.50 13.64 14.26
N ASN A 90 0.56 14.67 13.41
CA ASN A 90 0.39 16.07 13.81
C ASN A 90 -0.80 16.79 13.13
N GLY A 91 -1.51 16.11 12.24
CA GLY A 91 -2.63 16.71 11.51
C GLY A 91 -3.89 16.87 12.34
N ASN A 92 -4.74 17.79 11.89
CA ASN A 92 -6.04 18.05 12.50
C ASN A 92 -7.09 17.08 11.95
N TYR A 93 -7.78 16.38 12.83
CA TYR A 93 -8.81 15.40 12.46
C TYR A 93 -10.22 15.95 12.70
N SER A 94 -11.10 15.73 11.73
CA SER A 94 -12.55 15.91 11.86
C SER A 94 -13.23 14.59 11.54
N LEU A 95 -14.00 14.06 12.50
CA LEU A 95 -14.56 12.72 12.45
C LEU A 95 -16.09 12.76 12.50
N GLN A 96 -16.73 12.00 11.63
CA GLN A 96 -18.15 11.64 11.71
C GLN A 96 -18.24 10.11 11.64
N VAL A 97 -18.02 9.48 12.78
CA VAL A 97 -17.93 8.01 12.90
C VAL A 97 -18.92 7.46 13.93
N ALA A 98 -19.80 8.30 14.47
CA ALA A 98 -20.80 7.92 15.45
C ALA A 98 -21.90 7.04 14.83
N TYR A 99 -22.71 6.42 15.69
CA TYR A 99 -23.86 5.63 15.24
C TYR A 99 -24.85 6.47 14.41
N SER A 100 -25.06 7.73 14.77
CA SER A 100 -25.92 8.68 14.05
C SER A 100 -25.49 8.95 12.61
N ASP A 101 -24.21 8.75 12.29
CA ASP A 101 -23.65 9.03 10.96
C ASP A 101 -23.89 7.88 9.97
N TRP A 102 -24.57 6.81 10.40
CA TRP A 102 -24.77 5.62 9.57
C TRP A 102 -25.59 5.89 8.30
N SER A 103 -26.63 6.71 8.39
CA SER A 103 -27.54 6.99 7.27
C SER A 103 -27.01 7.98 6.25
N GLN A 104 -26.06 8.85 6.65
CA GLN A 104 -25.44 9.87 5.80
C GLN A 104 -23.99 9.51 5.43
N GLY A 105 -23.49 8.39 5.94
CA GLY A 105 -22.14 7.90 5.73
C GLY A 105 -21.18 8.34 6.83
N LYS A 106 -20.23 7.46 7.14
CA LYS A 106 -19.14 7.82 8.04
C LYS A 106 -18.06 8.56 7.27
N ARG A 107 -17.36 9.46 7.96
CA ARG A 107 -16.31 10.29 7.40
C ARG A 107 -15.11 10.45 8.33
N ILE A 108 -13.93 10.45 7.74
CA ILE A 108 -12.68 10.90 8.38
C ILE A 108 -12.09 12.00 7.49
N ALA A 109 -11.83 13.16 8.04
CA ALA A 109 -11.08 14.20 7.36
C ALA A 109 -9.80 14.50 8.14
N LEU A 110 -8.69 14.59 7.42
CA LEU A 110 -7.37 14.94 7.94
C LEU A 110 -6.88 16.19 7.22
N SER A 111 -6.44 17.19 7.99
CA SER A 111 -5.85 18.42 7.49
C SER A 111 -4.43 18.61 8.00
N HIS A 112 -3.48 18.73 7.08
CA HIS A 112 -2.09 19.04 7.37
C HIS A 112 -1.42 19.65 6.12
N ALA A 113 -0.31 20.37 6.30
CA ALA A 113 0.45 20.96 5.18
C ALA A 113 0.95 19.89 4.17
N ASP A 114 1.36 18.73 4.70
CA ASP A 114 1.88 17.63 3.88
C ASP A 114 0.79 16.85 3.12
N LEU A 115 -0.43 16.79 3.65
CA LEU A 115 -1.53 16.03 3.07
C LEU A 115 -2.88 16.49 3.65
N ASN A 116 -3.83 16.81 2.78
CA ASN A 116 -5.25 16.80 3.12
C ASN A 116 -5.90 15.52 2.58
N MET A 117 -6.77 14.91 3.39
CA MET A 117 -7.42 13.65 3.05
C MET A 117 -8.86 13.62 3.55
N VAL A 118 -9.75 13.00 2.77
CA VAL A 118 -11.14 12.71 3.17
C VAL A 118 -11.45 11.24 2.85
N VAL A 119 -11.89 10.49 3.85
CA VAL A 119 -12.43 9.13 3.74
C VAL A 119 -13.93 9.19 3.90
N LEU A 120 -14.67 8.49 3.06
CA LEU A 120 -16.10 8.28 3.15
C LEU A 120 -16.42 6.79 3.07
N GLY A 121 -17.30 6.33 3.94
CA GLY A 121 -17.79 4.94 3.93
C GLY A 121 -19.30 4.88 4.03
N ASN A 122 -19.94 4.21 3.06
CA ASN A 122 -21.33 3.83 3.17
C ASN A 122 -21.46 2.48 3.90
N PHE A 123 -21.78 2.53 5.20
CA PHE A 123 -21.92 1.33 6.01
C PHE A 123 -23.28 0.62 5.84
N GLN A 124 -24.24 1.21 5.11
CA GLN A 124 -25.49 0.53 4.76
C GLN A 124 -25.21 -0.74 3.93
N SER A 125 -26.05 -1.75 4.11
CA SER A 125 -25.96 -3.04 3.38
C SER A 125 -26.75 -3.06 2.08
N ASP A 126 -27.71 -2.15 1.94
CA ASP A 126 -28.78 -2.22 0.94
C ASP A 126 -29.24 -0.84 0.43
N ALA A 127 -28.81 0.27 1.06
CA ALA A 127 -29.20 1.62 0.67
C ALA A 127 -28.03 2.47 0.20
N SER A 128 -28.24 3.21 -0.89
CA SER A 128 -27.36 4.30 -1.29
C SER A 128 -27.53 5.50 -0.35
N ILE A 129 -26.47 6.28 -0.20
CA ILE A 129 -26.45 7.48 0.64
C ILE A 129 -25.94 8.69 -0.15
N THR A 130 -26.27 9.87 0.34
CA THR A 130 -25.65 11.13 -0.11
C THR A 130 -24.76 11.63 1.01
N ALA A 131 -23.45 11.48 0.83
CA ALA A 131 -22.45 11.85 1.82
C ALA A 131 -21.92 13.27 1.56
N ASN A 132 -21.62 14.01 2.63
CA ASN A 132 -20.93 15.28 2.57
C ASN A 132 -19.44 15.08 2.96
N PRO A 133 -18.49 15.13 2.01
CA PRO A 133 -17.06 15.03 2.28
C PRO A 133 -16.53 16.21 3.13
N SER A 134 -17.14 17.39 2.97
CA SER A 134 -16.65 18.65 3.54
C SER A 134 -15.17 18.85 3.22
N PHE A 135 -14.84 18.89 1.92
CA PHE A 135 -13.46 19.06 1.45
C PHE A 135 -12.83 20.32 2.03
N GLN A 136 -11.54 20.25 2.33
CA GLN A 136 -10.78 21.33 2.94
C GLN A 136 -10.55 22.51 1.99
N SER A 137 -10.54 22.23 0.68
CA SER A 137 -10.31 23.21 -0.37
C SER A 137 -10.95 22.76 -1.68
N THR A 138 -11.26 23.73 -2.54
CA THR A 138 -11.58 23.49 -3.94
C THR A 138 -10.33 23.07 -4.73
N GLY A 139 -10.52 22.50 -5.91
CA GLY A 139 -9.46 22.06 -6.81
C GLY A 139 -9.50 20.56 -7.10
N THR A 140 -8.42 20.04 -7.66
CA THR A 140 -8.35 18.62 -8.03
C THR A 140 -7.96 17.76 -6.83
N TRP A 141 -8.81 16.79 -6.53
CA TRP A 141 -8.56 15.73 -5.57
C TRP A 141 -8.40 14.40 -6.30
N TYR A 142 -7.69 13.44 -5.70
CA TYR A 142 -7.40 12.16 -6.32
C TYR A 142 -7.93 11.02 -5.45
N ASN A 143 -8.68 10.10 -6.06
CA ASN A 143 -9.10 8.87 -5.40
C ASN A 143 -7.87 7.99 -5.14
N LEU A 144 -7.60 7.68 -3.88
CA LEU A 144 -6.44 6.90 -3.45
C LEU A 144 -6.39 5.48 -4.07
N LEU A 145 -7.56 4.89 -4.31
CA LEU A 145 -7.66 3.49 -4.74
C LEU A 145 -7.60 3.37 -6.27
N THR A 146 -8.21 4.31 -6.99
CA THR A 146 -8.38 4.29 -8.46
C THR A 146 -7.51 5.29 -9.23
N ASP A 147 -6.85 6.23 -8.54
CA ASP A 147 -6.12 7.38 -9.11
C ASP A 147 -6.99 8.36 -9.91
N GLU A 148 -8.31 8.17 -9.94
CA GLU A 148 -9.23 9.05 -10.65
C GLU A 148 -9.27 10.44 -10.01
N ALA A 149 -9.21 11.47 -10.85
CA ALA A 149 -9.30 12.85 -10.43
C ALA A 149 -10.77 13.28 -10.24
N LEU A 150 -11.04 14.00 -9.16
CA LEU A 150 -12.30 14.66 -8.86
C LEU A 150 -12.05 16.17 -8.80
N ASN A 151 -12.74 16.95 -9.62
CA ASN A 151 -12.72 18.40 -9.51
C ASN A 151 -13.72 18.86 -8.44
N VAL A 152 -13.21 19.35 -7.31
CA VAL A 152 -14.02 19.91 -6.22
C VAL A 152 -14.24 21.40 -6.48
N SER A 153 -15.43 21.73 -6.97
CA SER A 153 -15.83 23.12 -7.24
C SER A 153 -16.46 23.83 -6.04
N ASN A 154 -16.94 23.06 -5.05
CA ASN A 154 -17.52 23.54 -3.81
C ASN A 154 -17.11 22.59 -2.69
N THR A 155 -16.55 23.11 -1.60
CA THR A 155 -16.13 22.33 -0.43
C THR A 155 -17.27 21.56 0.23
N ASN A 156 -18.51 22.04 0.08
CA ASN A 156 -19.72 21.41 0.61
C ASN A 156 -20.45 20.53 -0.43
N MET A 157 -19.83 20.24 -1.58
CA MET A 157 -20.45 19.36 -2.58
C MET A 157 -20.71 17.97 -1.97
N THR A 158 -21.82 17.35 -2.34
CA THR A 158 -22.18 16.01 -1.88
C THR A 158 -21.83 14.95 -2.91
N LEU A 159 -21.56 13.73 -2.44
CA LEU A 159 -21.29 12.56 -3.28
C LEU A 159 -22.33 11.47 -3.03
N ASN A 160 -22.88 10.90 -4.10
CA ASN A 160 -23.74 9.73 -4.01
C ASN A 160 -22.89 8.46 -3.90
N MET A 161 -23.20 7.61 -2.91
CA MET A 161 -22.44 6.40 -2.63
C MET A 161 -23.33 5.17 -2.60
N GLN A 162 -22.91 4.12 -3.30
CA GLN A 162 -23.58 2.82 -3.32
C GLN A 162 -23.41 2.06 -1.99
N PRO A 163 -24.27 1.08 -1.67
CA PRO A 163 -24.16 0.28 -0.45
C PRO A 163 -22.78 -0.38 -0.30
N GLY A 164 -22.07 -0.10 0.78
CA GLY A 164 -20.72 -0.65 1.04
C GLY A 164 -19.58 0.06 0.32
N GLN A 165 -19.84 1.15 -0.39
CA GLN A 165 -18.80 1.88 -1.12
C GLN A 165 -17.85 2.62 -0.16
N LEU A 166 -16.57 2.58 -0.51
CA LEU A 166 -15.49 3.35 0.11
C LEU A 166 -14.97 4.36 -0.91
N LEU A 167 -14.81 5.61 -0.49
CA LEU A 167 -14.10 6.63 -1.25
C LEU A 167 -13.02 7.24 -0.35
N ILE A 168 -11.81 7.38 -0.85
CA ILE A 168 -10.71 8.06 -0.15
C ILE A 168 -10.11 9.04 -1.12
N PHE A 169 -10.20 10.33 -0.80
CA PHE A 169 -9.63 11.39 -1.61
C PHE A 169 -8.45 12.02 -0.90
N THR A 170 -7.46 12.41 -1.69
CA THR A 170 -6.27 13.17 -1.25
C THR A 170 -6.10 14.39 -2.14
N ASP A 171 -5.56 15.48 -1.59
CA ASP A 171 -5.36 16.75 -2.31
C ASP A 171 -4.20 16.74 -3.31
N ARG A 172 -3.51 15.60 -3.42
CA ARG A 172 -2.40 15.35 -4.33
C ARG A 172 -2.39 13.88 -4.70
N LYS A 173 -1.86 13.57 -5.88
CA LYS A 173 -1.68 12.19 -6.29
C LYS A 173 -0.65 11.51 -5.39
N VAL A 174 -1.01 10.35 -4.82
CA VAL A 174 -0.13 9.57 -3.95
C VAL A 174 0.61 8.54 -4.80
N ASP A 175 1.94 8.62 -4.78
CA ASP A 175 2.77 7.65 -5.47
C ASP A 175 3.12 6.47 -4.55
N PHE A 176 2.56 5.31 -4.86
CA PHE A 176 2.83 4.05 -4.17
C PHE A 176 4.06 3.30 -4.71
N LEU A 177 4.74 3.82 -5.75
CA LEU A 177 5.86 3.17 -6.44
C LEU A 177 7.12 3.01 -5.57
N ASN A 178 7.10 3.44 -4.31
CA ASN A 178 8.15 3.13 -3.34
C ASN A 178 8.10 1.68 -2.82
N GLU A 179 7.06 0.89 -3.11
CA GLU A 179 6.96 -0.50 -2.63
C GLU A 179 6.86 -1.56 -3.75
N ASN A 180 6.61 -1.17 -5.01
CA ASN A 180 6.53 -2.09 -6.15
C ASN A 180 7.35 -1.57 -7.33
N ARG A 181 8.69 -1.65 -7.27
CA ARG A 181 9.45 -1.77 -8.51
C ARG A 181 9.35 -3.23 -8.93
N GLU A 182 8.46 -3.54 -9.86
CA GLU A 182 8.61 -4.77 -10.64
C GLU A 182 10.04 -4.76 -11.20
N ILE A 183 10.87 -5.67 -10.70
CA ILE A 183 12.17 -5.95 -11.29
C ILE A 183 11.83 -6.54 -12.65
N SER A 184 11.98 -5.74 -13.70
CA SER A 184 11.77 -6.22 -15.05
C SER A 184 12.91 -7.20 -15.35
N TYR A 185 12.61 -8.50 -15.41
CA TYR A 185 13.60 -9.54 -15.75
C TYR A 185 14.02 -9.49 -17.24
N ASN A 186 13.49 -8.54 -18.02
CA ASN A 186 13.78 -8.35 -19.43
C ASN A 186 14.96 -7.39 -19.68
N VAL A 187 15.89 -7.26 -18.73
CA VAL A 187 17.15 -6.56 -18.99
C VAL A 187 18.26 -7.61 -19.13
N SER A 188 18.86 -7.68 -20.31
CA SER A 188 19.99 -8.57 -20.62
C SER A 188 21.28 -8.03 -19.97
N ASP A 189 21.27 -7.98 -18.64
CA ASP A 189 22.38 -7.51 -17.82
C ASP A 189 23.08 -8.69 -17.14
N TYR A 190 24.40 -8.61 -17.04
CA TYR A 190 25.23 -9.61 -16.40
C TYR A 190 26.20 -8.95 -15.43
N VAL A 191 26.33 -9.56 -14.26
CA VAL A 191 27.30 -9.19 -13.23
C VAL A 191 28.25 -10.35 -13.04
N TYR A 192 29.55 -10.12 -13.23
CA TYR A 192 30.57 -11.17 -13.14
C TYR A 192 31.91 -10.67 -12.59
N PRO A 193 32.69 -11.52 -11.90
CA PRO A 193 32.29 -12.84 -11.42
C PRO A 193 31.32 -12.75 -10.24
N THR A 194 30.46 -13.75 -10.07
CA THR A 194 29.54 -13.84 -8.91
C THR A 194 30.29 -14.21 -7.62
N LEU A 195 31.51 -14.74 -7.73
CA LEU A 195 32.46 -14.94 -6.64
C LEU A 195 33.70 -14.08 -6.91
N THR A 196 33.99 -13.11 -6.03
CA THR A 196 35.04 -12.11 -6.28
C THR A 196 35.89 -11.82 -5.04
N SER A 197 37.17 -11.51 -5.24
CA SER A 197 38.06 -10.99 -4.20
C SER A 197 37.99 -9.46 -4.04
N GLY A 198 37.27 -8.77 -4.93
CA GLY A 198 37.15 -7.32 -4.85
C GLY A 198 36.83 -6.59 -6.14
N LYS A 199 36.83 -7.24 -7.31
CA LYS A 199 36.45 -6.59 -8.58
C LYS A 199 35.19 -7.20 -9.16
N LEU A 200 34.28 -6.36 -9.60
CA LEU A 200 33.03 -6.76 -10.20
C LEU A 200 32.85 -6.04 -11.53
N PHE A 201 32.52 -6.79 -12.58
CA PHE A 201 32.25 -6.28 -13.90
C PHE A 201 30.76 -6.35 -14.20
N VAL A 202 30.28 -5.33 -14.91
CA VAL A 202 28.87 -5.20 -15.28
C VAL A 202 28.76 -5.05 -16.79
N SER A 203 27.88 -5.84 -17.40
CA SER A 203 27.49 -5.76 -18.79
C SER A 203 25.99 -5.53 -18.86
N SER A 204 25.56 -4.60 -19.72
CA SER A 204 24.16 -4.25 -19.96
C SER A 204 24.00 -3.90 -21.43
N THR A 205 22.82 -4.19 -22.00
CA THR A 205 22.46 -3.76 -23.36
C THR A 205 22.03 -2.30 -23.43
N GLY A 206 21.62 -1.71 -22.31
CA GLY A 206 21.31 -0.28 -22.19
C GLY A 206 22.35 0.49 -21.37
N ASN A 207 22.33 1.83 -21.47
CA ASN A 207 23.16 2.67 -20.62
C ASN A 207 22.78 2.48 -19.15
N ILE A 208 23.78 2.19 -18.31
CA ILE A 208 23.58 2.02 -16.87
C ILE A 208 23.41 3.40 -16.25
N GLN A 209 22.26 3.62 -15.63
CA GLN A 209 21.91 4.86 -14.93
C GLN A 209 22.37 4.81 -13.47
N SER A 210 22.21 3.66 -12.81
CA SER A 210 22.73 3.47 -11.47
C SER A 210 23.11 2.03 -11.16
N ILE A 211 24.08 1.88 -10.25
CA ILE A 211 24.47 0.61 -9.66
C ILE A 211 24.49 0.78 -8.14
N ARG A 212 23.75 -0.06 -7.43
CA ARG A 212 23.62 -0.04 -5.96
C ARG A 212 23.98 -1.39 -5.36
N ILE A 213 24.73 -1.37 -4.27
CA ILE A 213 25.18 -2.59 -3.59
C ILE A 213 24.65 -2.59 -2.17
N TYR A 214 23.99 -3.67 -1.80
CA TYR A 214 23.35 -3.84 -0.51
C TYR A 214 23.93 -5.04 0.24
N ASN A 215 23.93 -4.97 1.57
CA ASN A 215 24.07 -6.17 2.40
C ASN A 215 22.76 -6.97 2.44
N LEU A 216 22.78 -8.15 3.08
CA LEU A 216 21.58 -8.99 3.25
C LEU A 216 20.51 -8.37 4.16
N GLN A 217 20.84 -7.35 4.96
CA GLN A 217 19.90 -6.60 5.79
C GLN A 217 19.24 -5.44 5.01
N GLY A 218 19.56 -5.27 3.72
CA GLY A 218 19.01 -4.20 2.87
C GLY A 218 19.69 -2.84 3.05
N SER A 219 20.77 -2.74 3.82
CA SER A 219 21.55 -1.49 3.95
C SER A 219 22.36 -1.24 2.68
N LEU A 220 22.24 -0.03 2.11
CA LEU A 220 23.03 0.41 0.98
C LEU A 220 24.49 0.66 1.41
N LEU A 221 25.44 0.00 0.75
CA LEU A 221 26.87 0.08 1.04
C LEU A 221 27.65 0.89 0.00
N LYS A 222 27.22 0.85 -1.26
CA LYS A 222 27.87 1.57 -2.35
C LYS A 222 26.86 1.92 -3.43
N GLN A 223 27.01 3.09 -4.03
CA GLN A 223 26.20 3.56 -5.16
C GLN A 223 27.08 4.28 -6.17
N GLN A 224 26.83 4.03 -7.46
CA GLN A 224 27.36 4.82 -8.57
C GLN A 224 26.23 5.16 -9.54
N ASN A 225 26.23 6.38 -10.06
CA ASN A 225 25.16 6.92 -10.93
C ASN A 225 25.68 7.25 -12.33
N THR A 226 26.55 6.40 -12.85
CA THR A 226 27.25 6.58 -14.13
C THR A 226 27.39 5.25 -14.83
N ASP A 227 27.50 5.29 -16.16
CA ASP A 227 27.71 4.10 -16.99
C ASP A 227 29.13 3.55 -16.84
N ILE A 228 29.36 2.84 -15.73
CA ILE A 228 30.62 2.21 -15.39
C ILE A 228 30.51 0.69 -15.51
N LYS A 229 31.54 0.07 -16.08
CA LYS A 229 31.59 -1.39 -16.32
C LYS A 229 32.41 -2.15 -15.28
N GLU A 230 33.06 -1.45 -14.35
CA GLU A 230 33.87 -2.03 -13.28
C GLU A 230 33.56 -1.36 -11.94
N ILE A 231 33.40 -2.17 -10.90
CA ILE A 231 33.14 -1.75 -9.54
C ILE A 231 34.16 -2.40 -8.61
N ASP A 232 34.86 -1.57 -7.85
CA ASP A 232 35.73 -2.01 -6.78
C ASP A 232 34.93 -2.25 -5.48
N LEU A 233 35.05 -3.46 -4.95
CA LEU A 233 34.46 -3.95 -3.71
C LEU A 233 35.53 -4.23 -2.66
N SER A 234 36.82 -3.96 -2.91
CA SER A 234 37.97 -4.24 -2.03
C SER A 234 37.77 -3.79 -0.58
N MET A 235 37.06 -2.68 -0.35
CA MET A 235 36.76 -2.14 0.97
C MET A 235 35.61 -2.84 1.74
N LEU A 236 34.81 -3.67 1.06
CA LEU A 236 33.72 -4.42 1.70
C LEU A 236 34.26 -5.64 2.46
N LYS A 237 33.56 -6.10 3.52
CA LYS A 237 33.95 -7.33 4.23
C LYS A 237 33.65 -8.57 3.38
N LYS A 238 34.21 -9.73 3.73
CA LYS A 238 33.79 -11.00 3.12
C LYS A 238 32.31 -11.27 3.44
N GLY A 239 31.54 -11.76 2.48
CA GLY A 239 30.11 -12.03 2.67
C GLY A 239 29.27 -11.94 1.39
N PHE A 240 27.96 -12.05 1.58
CA PHE A 240 26.97 -11.97 0.50
C PHE A 240 26.49 -10.53 0.29
N TYR A 241 26.33 -10.16 -0.98
CA TYR A 241 25.80 -8.86 -1.36
C TYR A 241 24.78 -8.98 -2.50
N LEU A 242 23.86 -8.02 -2.55
CA LEU A 242 22.93 -7.84 -3.66
C LEU A 242 23.38 -6.61 -4.47
N VAL A 243 23.49 -6.77 -5.78
CA VAL A 243 23.82 -5.71 -6.73
C VAL A 243 22.57 -5.41 -7.53
N GLU A 244 22.05 -4.19 -7.40
CA GLU A 244 20.94 -3.70 -8.20
C GLU A 244 21.50 -2.81 -9.31
N LEU A 245 21.11 -3.09 -10.55
CA LEU A 245 21.38 -2.27 -11.72
C LEU A 245 20.10 -1.56 -12.14
N GLU A 246 20.22 -0.32 -12.57
CA GLU A 246 19.14 0.47 -13.14
C GLU A 246 19.57 0.98 -14.50
N THR A 247 18.79 0.65 -15.53
CA THR A 247 18.95 1.14 -16.90
C THR A 247 17.68 1.87 -17.32
N ALA A 248 17.69 2.51 -18.49
CA ALA A 248 16.48 3.10 -19.06
C ALA A 248 15.34 2.08 -19.28
N ASN A 249 15.68 0.78 -19.41
CA ASN A 249 14.73 -0.29 -19.67
C ASN A 249 14.18 -0.94 -18.39
N GLY A 250 14.69 -0.55 -17.21
CA GLY A 250 14.24 -1.06 -15.93
C GLY A 250 15.41 -1.46 -15.02
N LYS A 251 15.07 -2.24 -13.98
CA LYS A 251 16.03 -2.70 -12.98
C LYS A 251 16.27 -4.20 -13.05
N SER A 252 17.50 -4.59 -12.74
CA SER A 252 17.89 -5.99 -12.51
C SER A 252 18.61 -6.13 -11.16
N ALA A 253 18.54 -7.32 -10.55
CA ALA A 253 19.19 -7.60 -9.27
C ALA A 253 19.99 -8.90 -9.34
N HIS A 254 21.23 -8.85 -8.86
CA HIS A 254 22.22 -9.93 -8.97
C HIS A 254 22.83 -10.23 -7.60
N LYS A 255 22.99 -11.52 -7.28
CA LYS A 255 23.65 -11.95 -6.04
C LYS A 255 25.14 -12.18 -6.29
N ILE A 256 25.99 -11.66 -5.41
CA ILE A 256 27.44 -11.91 -5.43
C ILE A 256 27.95 -12.35 -4.04
N ILE A 257 29.13 -12.95 -4.04
CA ILE A 257 29.87 -13.39 -2.86
C ILE A 257 31.26 -12.75 -2.92
N LYS A 258 31.64 -12.04 -1.87
CA LYS A 258 33.00 -11.53 -1.69
C LYS A 258 33.81 -12.46 -0.77
N GLU A 259 34.97 -12.91 -1.25
CA GLU A 259 35.96 -13.70 -0.50
C GLU A 259 37.20 -12.90 -0.10
#